data_AF-A0A2T1CNQ9-F1
#
_entry.id   AF-A0A2T1CNQ9-F1
#
_cell.length_a   1.000
_cell.length_b   1.000
_cell.length_c   1.000
_cell.angle_alpha   90.00
_cell.angle_beta   90.00
_cell.angle_gamma   90.00
#
_symmetry.space_group_name_H-M   'P 1'
#
loop_
_entity.id
_entity.type
_entity.pdbx_description
1 polymer ?
#
loop_
_entity_poly.entity_id
_entity_poly.type
_entity_poly.pdbx_seq_one_letter_code
_entity_poly.pdbx_strand_id
1 'polypeptide(L)' 'MIEIKIISASPGMSTQEQVLQLVQARKTGITIKEIKSIVNRPISMIQIHLRELIADKAIITHKNKAGVGLIYYPRENIN' A
#
# COMPACT_ATOMS: atom_id res chain seq x y z
N MET A 1 0.57 39.84 -22.91
CA MET A 1 1.54 38.80 -22.54
C MET A 1 0.75 37.73 -21.81
N ILE A 2 0.73 36.48 -22.30
CA ILE A 2 -0.06 35.40 -21.70
C ILE A 2 0.86 34.65 -20.75
N GLU A 3 0.65 34.81 -19.45
CA GLU A 3 1.34 34.04 -18.41
C GLU A 3 0.72 32.65 -18.31
N ILE A 4 1.44 31.64 -18.80
CA ILE A 4 1.06 30.23 -18.63
C ILE A 4 1.43 29.83 -17.20
N LYS A 5 0.44 29.83 -16.31
CA LYS A 5 0.57 29.20 -14.98
C LYS A 5 0.58 27.69 -15.15
N ILE A 6 1.76 27.09 -15.12
CA ILE A 6 1.90 25.63 -14.96
C ILE A 6 1.46 25.31 -13.54
N ILE A 7 0.20 24.90 -13.38
CA ILE A 7 -0.26 24.23 -12.17
C ILE A 7 0.41 22.86 -12.13
N SER A 8 1.48 22.74 -11.36
CA SER A 8 2.03 21.45 -10.96
C SER A 8 0.92 20.70 -10.26
N ALA A 9 0.40 19.63 -10.87
CA ALA A 9 -0.47 18.71 -10.18
C ALA A 9 0.26 18.29 -8.92
N SER A 10 -0.24 18.70 -7.74
CA SER A 10 0.24 18.14 -6.47
C SER A 10 0.23 16.64 -6.67
N PRO A 11 1.38 15.94 -6.63
CA PRO A 11 1.39 14.52 -6.89
C PRO A 11 0.53 13.91 -5.79
N GLY A 12 -0.72 13.59 -6.12
CA GLY A 12 -1.61 12.92 -5.20
C GLY A 12 -0.88 11.67 -4.75
N MET A 13 -1.00 11.37 -3.46
CA MET A 13 -0.34 10.22 -2.86
C MET A 13 -0.49 8.99 -3.76
N SER A 14 0.65 8.43 -4.17
CA SER A 14 0.67 7.32 -5.10
C SER A 14 -0.08 6.13 -4.51
N THR A 15 -0.58 5.23 -5.36
CA THR A 15 -1.28 4.02 -4.89
C THR A 15 -0.37 3.20 -3.97
N GLN A 16 0.95 3.18 -4.25
CA GLN A 16 1.95 2.55 -3.38
C GLN A 16 2.02 3.21 -2.00
N GLU A 17 2.08 4.53 -1.91
CA GLU A 17 2.12 5.26 -0.64
C GLU A 17 0.81 5.11 0.16
N GLN A 18 -0.34 5.09 -0.51
CA GLN A 18 -1.64 4.84 0.16
C GLN A 18 -1.70 3.44 0.76
N VAL A 19 -1.24 2.43 0.03
CA VAL A 19 -1.11 1.05 0.54
C VAL A 19 -0.11 1.02 1.70
N LEU A 20 1.03 1.69 1.50
CA LEU A 20 2.00 2.17 2.49
C LEU A 20 1.38 2.47 3.86
N GLN A 21 0.78 3.65 3.89
CA GLN A 21 0.18 4.23 5.09
C GLN A 21 -0.93 3.35 5.65
N LEU A 22 -1.72 2.70 4.80
CA LEU A 22 -2.80 1.83 5.26
C LEU A 22 -2.27 0.62 6.05
N VAL A 23 -1.19 -0.01 5.55
CA VAL A 23 -0.53 -1.12 6.24
C VAL A 23 0.12 -0.62 7.53
N GLN A 24 0.79 0.55 7.50
CA GLN A 24 1.41 1.15 8.69
C GLN A 24 0.41 1.55 9.78
N ALA A 25 -0.76 2.07 9.39
CA ALA A 25 -1.80 2.46 10.32
C ALA A 25 -2.44 1.26 11.03
N ARG A 26 -2.43 0.07 10.40
CA ARG A 26 -3.01 -1.17 10.95
C ARG A 26 -1.93 -2.16 11.41
N LYS A 27 -1.49 -2.01 12.66
CA LYS A 27 -0.56 -2.97 13.32
C LYS A 27 -1.13 -4.39 13.47
N THR A 28 -2.45 -4.55 13.40
CA THR A 28 -3.15 -5.85 13.47
C THR A 28 -3.01 -6.69 12.19
N GLY A 29 -2.41 -6.13 11.14
CA GLY A 29 -2.37 -6.72 9.82
C GLY A 29 -3.62 -6.44 9.00
N ILE A 30 -3.46 -6.45 7.68
CA ILE A 30 -4.52 -6.15 6.72
C ILE A 30 -4.47 -7.14 5.55
N THR A 31 -5.64 -7.51 5.01
CA THR A 31 -5.72 -8.40 3.84
C THR A 31 -5.80 -7.61 2.55
N ILE A 32 -5.49 -8.24 1.42
CA ILE A 32 -5.60 -7.59 0.11
C ILE A 32 -7.04 -7.16 -0.24
N LYS A 33 -8.05 -7.87 0.28
CA LYS A 33 -9.47 -7.52 0.08
C LYS A 33 -9.82 -6.22 0.81
N GLU A 34 -9.32 -6.06 2.04
CA GLU A 34 -9.47 -4.85 2.82
C GLU A 34 -8.77 -3.67 2.13
N ILE A 35 -7.52 -3.86 1.69
CA ILE A 35 -6.78 -2.84 0.94
C ILE A 35 -7.55 -2.42 -0.31
N LYS A 36 -8.06 -3.39 -1.08
CA LYS A 36 -8.87 -3.12 -2.28
C LYS A 36 -10.11 -2.27 -1.96
N SER A 37 -10.81 -2.59 -0.87
CA SER A 37 -12.01 -1.86 -0.44
C SER A 37 -11.69 -0.40 -0.09
N ILE A 38 -10.56 -0.17 0.59
CA ILE A 38 -10.17 1.14 1.09
C ILE A 38 -9.53 2.02 0.01
N VAL A 39 -8.60 1.46 -0.76
CA VAL A 39 -7.86 2.17 -1.82
C VAL A 39 -8.70 2.29 -3.10
N ASN A 40 -9.78 1.51 -3.22
CA ASN A 40 -10.68 1.47 -4.38
C ASN A 40 -9.92 1.24 -5.72
N ARG A 41 -8.96 0.31 -5.70
CA ARG A 41 -8.11 -0.06 -6.84
C ARG A 41 -8.21 -1.56 -7.14
N PRO A 42 -7.96 -2.00 -8.39
CA PRO A 42 -7.98 -3.42 -8.72
C PRO A 42 -6.89 -4.18 -7.99
N ILE A 43 -7.20 -5.44 -7.62
CA ILE A 43 -6.31 -6.32 -6.85
C ILE A 43 -4.95 -6.47 -7.54
N SER A 44 -4.91 -6.62 -8.86
CA SER A 44 -3.66 -6.80 -9.62
C SER A 44 -2.71 -5.60 -9.45
N MET A 45 -3.24 -4.37 -9.45
CA MET A 45 -2.43 -3.16 -9.24
C MET A 45 -1.91 -3.09 -7.80
N ILE A 46 -2.76 -3.43 -6.83
CA ILE A 46 -2.37 -3.50 -5.41
C ILE A 46 -1.29 -4.58 -5.19
N GLN A 47 -1.41 -5.73 -5.85
CA GLN A 47 -0.41 -6.81 -5.75
C GLN A 47 0.96 -6.38 -6.25
N ILE A 48 1.03 -5.60 -7.33
CA ILE A 48 2.29 -5.07 -7.86
C ILE A 48 2.96 -4.21 -6.78
N HIS A 49 2.24 -3.21 -6.26
CA HIS A 49 2.78 -2.34 -5.21
C HIS A 49 3.11 -3.07 -3.92
N LEU A 50 2.30 -4.06 -3.50
CA LEU A 50 2.61 -4.87 -2.34
C LEU A 50 3.89 -5.69 -2.54
N ARG A 51 4.14 -6.22 -3.73
CA ARG A 51 5.40 -6.92 -4.03
C ARG A 51 6.59 -5.98 -3.97
N GLU A 52 6.47 -4.77 -4.51
CA GLU A 52 7.51 -3.73 -4.45
C GLU A 52 7.81 -3.36 -2.99
N LEU A 53 6.78 -3.13 -2.17
CA LEU A 53 6.92 -2.80 -0.75
C LEU A 53 7.52 -3.94 0.08
N ILE A 54 7.27 -5.20 -0.28
CA ILE A 54 7.92 -6.36 0.34
C ILE A 54 9.39 -6.44 -0.06
N ALA A 55 9.70 -6.20 -1.33
CA ALA A 55 11.08 -6.19 -1.84
C ALA A 55 11.91 -5.07 -1.19
N ASP A 56 11.28 -3.91 -0.98
CA ASP A 56 11.84 -2.77 -0.24
C ASP A 56 11.93 -3.01 1.28
N LYS A 57 11.39 -4.14 1.77
CA LYS A 57 11.30 -4.49 3.19
C LYS A 57 10.47 -3.49 3.99
N ALA A 58 9.66 -2.65 3.38
CA ALA A 58 8.79 -1.70 4.07
C ALA A 58 7.61 -2.41 4.78
N ILE A 59 7.16 -3.55 4.25
CA ILE A 59 6.11 -4.38 4.83
C ILE A 59 6.52 -5.86 4.87
N ILE A 60 5.85 -6.64 5.69
CA ILE A 60 6.01 -8.10 5.78
C ILE A 60 4.70 -8.80 5.45
N THR A 61 4.78 -10.06 5.04
CA THR A 61 3.61 -10.89 4.75
C THR A 61 3.60 -12.15 5.59
N HIS A 62 2.44 -12.49 6.13
CA HIS A 62 2.18 -13.76 6.77
C HIS A 62 1.04 -14.48 6.08
N LYS A 63 1.13 -15.81 5.99
CA LYS A 63 0.01 -16.64 5.55
C LYS A 63 -1.04 -16.67 6.65
N ASN A 64 -2.31 -16.60 6.27
CA ASN A 64 -3.40 -16.82 7.21
C ASN A 64 -3.34 -18.26 7.78
N LYS A 65 -3.81 -18.46 9.03
CA LYS A 65 -3.90 -19.78 9.70
C LYS A 65 -4.70 -20.81 8.89
N ALA A 66 -5.62 -20.34 8.04
CA ALA A 66 -6.41 -21.19 7.13
C ALA A 66 -5.66 -21.59 5.84
N GLY A 67 -4.40 -21.17 5.64
CA GLY A 67 -3.62 -21.44 4.42
C GLY A 67 -4.08 -20.68 3.17
N VAL A 68 -5.24 -20.01 3.24
CA VAL A 68 -5.84 -19.25 2.13
C VAL A 68 -5.70 -17.76 2.41
N GLY A 69 -4.77 -17.11 1.70
CA GLY A 69 -4.59 -15.66 1.70
C GLY A 69 -3.37 -15.15 2.48
N LEU A 70 -2.89 -13.98 2.04
CA LEU A 70 -1.79 -13.24 2.67
C LEU A 70 -2.35 -12.10 3.52
N ILE A 71 -1.77 -11.95 4.70
CA ILE A 71 -1.99 -10.82 5.60
C ILE A 71 -0.70 -10.00 5.61
N TYR A 72 -0.84 -8.70 5.36
CA TYR A 72 0.24 -7.74 5.26
C TYR A 72 0.35 -7.00 6.58
N TYR A 73 1.56 -6.91 7.13
CA TYR A 73 1.84 -6.18 8.36
C TYR A 73 2.92 -5.14 8.09
N PRO A 74 2.90 -4.02 8.81
CA PRO A 74 4.04 -3.12 8.76
C PRO A 74 5.27 -3.85 9.28
N ARG A 75 6.41 -3.61 8.66
CA ARG A 75 7.66 -4.01 9.29
C ARG A 75 7.81 -3.15 10.53
N GLU A 76 7.73 -3.74 11.72
CA GLU A 76 8.04 -3.01 12.94
C GLU A 76 9.48 -2.49 12.81
N ASN A 77 9.63 -1.17 12.85
CA ASN A 77 10.92 -0.54 12.98
C ASN A 77 11.36 -0.86 14.40
N ILE A 78 12.15 -1.93 14.56
CA ILE A 78 12.88 -2.18 15.79
C ILE A 78 13.94 -1.05 15.82
N ASN A 79 13.59 0.05 16.48
CA ASN A 79 14.53 1.09 16.87
C ASN A 79 14.76 0.93 18.37
#